data_AF-A0A078GY45-F1
#
_entry.id   AF-A0A078GY45-F1
#
_cell.length_a   1.000
_cell.length_b   1.000
_cell.length_c   1.000
_cell.angle_alpha   90.00
_cell.angle_beta   90.00
_cell.angle_gamma   90.00
#
_symmetry.space_group_name_H-M   'P 1'
#
loop_
_entity.id
_entity.type
_entity.pdbx_description
1 polymer ?
#
loop_
_entity_poly.entity_id
_entity_poly.type
_entity_poly.pdbx_seq_one_letter_code
_entity_poly.pdbx_strand_id
1 'polypeptide(L)' 'MPPLADRFGMSYKFAFRGILGNGEMILTPITTPKPFFFLCYNPEGGEFRKIVIDDIVYYSDIVQVFFDHAESYMVL' A
#
# COMPACT_ATOMS: atom_id res chain seq x y z
N MET A 1 2.80 18.12 -2.53
CA MET A 1 3.22 16.83 -1.96
C MET A 1 4.51 16.42 -2.66
N PRO A 2 5.60 16.10 -1.95
CA PRO A 2 6.77 15.52 -2.61
C PRO A 2 6.34 14.25 -3.36
N PRO A 3 6.85 13.99 -4.56
CA PRO A 3 6.61 12.74 -5.27
C PRO A 3 6.84 11.54 -4.35
N LEU A 4 5.94 10.54 -4.40
CA LEU A 4 6.10 9.27 -3.68
C LEU A 4 7.47 8.63 -3.94
N ALA A 5 8.02 8.85 -5.15
CA ALA A 5 9.34 8.41 -5.57
C ALA A 5 10.45 8.95 -4.66
N ASP A 6 10.36 10.21 -4.20
CA ASP A 6 11.38 10.85 -3.36
C ASP A 6 11.36 10.32 -1.92
N ARG A 7 10.21 9.83 -1.45
CA ARG A 7 10.05 9.28 -0.09
C ARG A 7 10.42 7.80 0.02
N PHE A 8 10.23 7.03 -1.05
CA PHE A 8 10.43 5.59 -1.03
C PHE A 8 11.58 5.11 -1.91
N GLY A 9 12.34 6.04 -2.52
CA GLY A 9 13.52 5.74 -3.33
C GLY A 9 13.23 4.91 -4.58
N MET A 10 11.96 4.76 -4.97
CA MET A 10 11.55 3.82 -6.01
C MET A 10 10.46 4.40 -6.92
N SER A 11 10.63 4.21 -8.23
CA SER A 11 9.72 4.66 -9.30
C SER A 11 8.48 3.76 -9.46
N TYR A 12 7.83 3.40 -8.36
CA TYR A 12 6.61 2.59 -8.45
C TYR A 12 5.42 3.44 -8.88
N LYS A 13 4.65 2.88 -9.81
CA LYS A 13 3.27 3.29 -10.05
C LYS A 13 2.39 2.56 -9.04
N PHE A 14 1.46 3.29 -8.43
CA PHE A 14 0.53 2.76 -7.46
C PHE A 14 -0.89 2.76 -8.00
N ALA A 15 -1.67 1.75 -7.61
CA ALA A 15 -3.11 1.68 -7.81
C ALA A 15 -3.83 1.89 -6.47
N PHE A 16 -4.89 2.68 -6.47
CA PHE A 16 -5.80 2.82 -5.34
C PHE A 16 -6.63 1.55 -5.17
N ARG A 17 -6.77 1.07 -3.92
CA ARG A 17 -7.46 -0.19 -3.59
C ARG A 17 -8.60 -0.04 -2.60
N GLY A 18 -8.76 1.11 -1.96
CA GLY A 18 -9.84 1.34 -1.01
C GLY A 18 -9.47 2.33 0.08
N ILE A 19 -10.39 2.52 1.03
CA ILE A 19 -10.24 3.39 2.19
C ILE A 19 -10.51 2.54 3.43
N LEU A 20 -9.61 2.63 4.42
CA LEU A 20 -9.78 2.01 5.73
C LEU A 20 -10.83 2.78 6.56
N GLY A 21 -11.36 2.14 7.61
CA GLY A 21 -12.38 2.75 8.48
C GLY A 21 -11.91 4.05 9.17
N ASN A 22 -10.60 4.27 9.28
CA ASN A 22 -9.99 5.48 9.82
C ASN A 22 -9.73 6.58 8.77
N GLY A 23 -10.15 6.39 7.51
CA GLY A 23 -9.95 7.35 6.41
C GLY A 23 -8.63 7.22 5.65
N GLU A 24 -7.72 6.33 6.05
CA GLU A 24 -6.49 6.08 5.30
C GLU A 24 -6.77 5.41 3.95
N MET A 25 -6.14 5.90 2.87
CA MET A 25 -6.23 5.29 1.55
C MET A 25 -5.23 4.15 1.40
N ILE A 26 -5.66 3.03 0.82
CA ILE A 26 -4.78 1.89 0.52
C ILE A 26 -4.26 2.01 -0.91
N LEU A 27 -2.94 1.97 -1.07
CA LEU A 27 -2.26 2.03 -2.36
C LEU A 27 -1.34 0.83 -2.52
N THR A 28 -1.40 0.13 -3.66
CA THR A 28 -0.52 -1.02 -3.96
C THR A 28 0.34 -0.74 -5.18
N PRO A 29 1.60 -1.20 -5.22
CA PRO A 29 2.40 -1.16 -6.43
C PRO A 29 1.71 -1.98 -7.54
N ILE A 30 1.80 -1.50 -8.79
CA ILE A 30 1.24 -2.19 -9.96
C ILE A 30 2.09 -3.42 -10.33
N THR A 31 3.39 -3.35 -10.04
CA THR A 31 4.34 -4.47 -10.16
C THR A 31 4.53 -5.14 -8.81
N THR A 32 5.17 -6.31 -8.79
CA THR A 32 5.49 -7.05 -7.56
C THR A 32 6.89 -6.71 -7.08
N PRO A 33 7.10 -5.68 -6.25
CA PRO A 33 8.40 -5.47 -5.63
C PRO A 33 8.76 -6.63 -4.72
N LYS A 34 10.06 -6.81 -4.46
CA LYS A 34 10.56 -7.77 -3.47
C LYS A 34 11.32 -7.02 -2.37
N PRO A 35 10.87 -7.10 -1.10
CA PRO A 35 9.62 -7.70 -0.62
C PRO A 35 8.39 -6.93 -1.14
N PHE A 36 7.22 -7.60 -1.17
CA PHE A 36 5.98 -6.92 -1.55
C PHE A 36 5.58 -5.93 -0.45
N PHE A 37 4.88 -4.86 -0.80
CA PHE A 37 4.36 -3.92 0.17
C PHE A 37 3.13 -3.19 -0.34
N PHE A 38 2.34 -2.63 0.56
CA PHE A 38 1.34 -1.62 0.25
C PHE A 38 1.51 -0.40 1.16
N LEU A 39 0.89 0.72 0.77
CA LEU A 39 0.92 1.96 1.53
C LEU A 39 -0.46 2.26 2.08
N CYS A 40 -0.52 2.69 3.34
CA CYS A 40 -1.65 3.41 3.92
C CYS A 40 -1.31 4.90 3.90
N TYR A 41 -2.11 5.71 3.21
CA TYR A 41 -1.93 7.15 3.10
C TYR A 41 -2.97 7.89 3.93
N ASN A 42 -2.53 8.73 4.86
CA ASN A 42 -3.42 9.65 5.56
C ASN A 42 -3.49 10.98 4.79
N PRO A 43 -4.63 11.33 4.16
CA PRO A 43 -4.76 12.57 3.41
C PRO A 43 -4.72 13.83 4.28
N GLU A 44 -5.10 13.74 5.56
CA GLU A 44 -5.12 14.88 6.47
C GLU A 44 -3.70 15.27 6.91
N GLY A 45 -2.87 14.27 7.21
CA GLY A 45 -1.48 14.47 7.65
C GLY A 45 -0.45 14.48 6.53
N GLY A 46 -0.79 13.99 5.33
CA GLY A 46 0.17 13.79 4.24
C GLY A 46 1.21 12.70 4.55
N GLU A 47 0.90 11.81 5.49
CA GLU A 47 1.77 10.75 5.98
C GLU A 47 1.47 9.42 5.29
N PHE A 48 2.50 8.57 5.19
CA PHE A 48 2.39 7.24 4.62
C PHE A 48 2.94 6.21 5.61
N ARG A 49 2.23 5.09 5.77
CA ARG A 49 2.74 3.89 6.44
C ARG A 49 2.97 2.82 5.39
N LYS A 50 4.19 2.30 5.32
CA LYS A 50 4.55 1.18 4.45
C LYS A 50 4.37 -0.12 5.20
N ILE A 51 3.49 -1.00 4.70
CA ILE A 51 3.28 -2.33 5.23
C ILE A 51 3.97 -3.32 4.32
N VAL A 52 5.01 -3.98 4.84
CA VAL A 52 5.79 -4.98 4.10
C VAL A 52 5.17 -6.36 4.29
N ILE A 53 5.06 -7.11 3.20
CA ILE A 53 4.59 -8.49 3.17
C ILE A 53 5.76 -9.35 2.70
N ASP A 54 6.32 -10.13 3.61
CA ASP A 54 7.54 -10.90 3.37
C ASP A 54 7.30 -12.20 2.57
N ASP A 55 6.09 -12.76 2.60
CA ASP A 55 5.79 -14.09 2.05
C ASP A 55 4.98 -14.10 0.74
N ILE A 56 4.99 -13.00 -0.02
CA ILE A 56 4.42 -13.01 -1.38
C ILE A 56 5.43 -13.64 -2.36
N VAL A 57 4.98 -14.67 -3.07
CA VAL A 57 5.73 -15.25 -4.19
C VAL A 57 5.92 -14.17 -5.26
N TYR A 58 7.16 -13.96 -5.68
CA TYR A 58 7.49 -12.98 -6.71
C TYR A 58 6.93 -13.44 -8.06
N TYR A 59 6.11 -12.59 -8.67
CA TYR A 59 5.71 -12.70 -10.06
C TYR A 59 6.30 -11.51 -10.82
N SER A 60 6.96 -11.78 -11.96
CA SER A 60 7.55 -10.73 -12.81
C SER A 60 6.51 -9.84 -13.51
N ASP A 61 5.23 -10.13 -13.32
CA ASP A 61 4.12 -9.54 -14.07
C ASP A 61 3.32 -8.54 -13.22
N ILE A 62 2.33 -7.91 -13.88
CA ILE A 62 1.37 -7.01 -13.24
C ILE A 62 0.49 -7.83 -12.28
N VAL A 63 0.43 -7.43 -11.01
CA VAL A 63 -0.41 -8.09 -10.01
C VAL A 63 -1.62 -7.22 -9.71
N GLN A 64 -2.80 -7.85 -9.70
CA GLN A 64 -4.00 -7.24 -9.16
C GLN A 64 -4.17 -7.67 -7.71
N VAL A 65 -4.11 -6.70 -6.81
CA VAL A 65 -4.34 -6.91 -5.38
C VAL A 65 -5.74 -6.43 -5.03
N PHE A 66 -6.48 -7.26 -4.31
CA PHE A 66 -7.80 -6.95 -3.79
C PHE A 66 -7.76 -7.04 -2.26
N PHE A 67 -8.39 -6.07 -1.59
CA PHE A 67 -8.60 -6.10 -0.15
C PHE A 67 -10.08 -6.36 0.07
N ASP A 68 -10.41 -7.54 0.59
CA ASP A 68 -11.79 -8.00 0.75
C ASP A 68 -12.45 -7.34 1.97
N HIS A 69 -11.82 -7.46 3.14
CA HIS A 69 -12.28 -6.79 4.35
C HIS A 69 -11.06 -6.45 5.22
N ALA A 70 -10.95 -5.18 5.62
CA ALA A 70 -10.02 -4.75 6.64
C ALA A 70 -10.75 -4.79 7.97
N GLU A 71 -10.68 -5.91 8.71
CA GLU A 71 -11.19 -5.92 10.08
C GLU A 71 -10.36 -4.95 10.91
N SER A 72 -11.01 -3.95 11.51
CA SER A 72 -10.39 -3.27 12.63
C SER A 72 -10.31 -4.29 13.75
N TYR A 73 -9.10 -4.65 14.14
CA TYR A 73 -8.87 -5.42 15.36
C TYR A 73 -9.32 -4.53 16.53
N MET A 74 -10.60 -4.59 16.88
CA MET A 74 -11.10 -3.99 18.11
C MET A 74 -10.52 -4.82 19.26
N VAL A 75 -9.38 -4.37 19.80
CA VAL A 75 -8.99 -4.76 21.15
C VAL A 75 -10.04 -4.18 22.08
N LEU A 76 -10.90 -5.05 22.63
CA LEU A 76 -11.75 -4.73 23.78
C LEU A 76 -10.90 -4.50 25.03
#